data_AF-A0A9P5NZB3-F1
#
_entry.id   AF-A0A9P5NZB3-F1
#
_cell.length_a   1.000
_cell.length_b   1.000
_cell.length_c   1.000
_cell.angle_alpha   90.00
_cell.angle_beta   90.00
_cell.angle_gamma   90.00
#
_symmetry.space_group_name_H-M   'P 1'
#
loop_
_entity.id
_entity.type
_entity.pdbx_description
1 polymer ?
#
loop_
_entity_poly.entity_id
_entity_poly.type
_entity_poly.pdbx_seq_one_letter_code
_entity_poly.pdbx_strand_id
1 'polypeptide(L)'
;MPKRNHEETEDNEPGILGSVSQIVDTLVDIEPDDLAKLLAHIANRAHLPNAAFKKARTDLPSFAATKWGRIAPQLGMQRDTLYLEPNYFEVWTTPSYHLPPSFQMSSFEKAWRWEDVHRERTETWGQEMRIKFLDSYIDPIISLFQGRVIDQPEQSTQTKYSSGGDVANEFYMTGGILFLVVEAEHALDGKAISRLLLELMSAAEMNMSNDFAGLKVHGLVTNVEQFQFYSYDYSANKFYFNERFFINNTRTMAYSDMIPVANKIFGIILTAYMDGLRASINNRTGKNTLYPSQSRLPVSLQVNSLEAALTLAESCCAKFEEPAVNFQELEDKADDALGSLTGSVRSIPRASSYTGRGVDPSTSAELKVVASCVIKKEYMGCLTKPKHQN
;
A
#
# COMPACT_ATOMS: atom_id res chain seq x y z
N MET A 1 -59.28 57.82 16.72
CA MET A 1 -58.64 57.34 15.47
C MET A 1 -57.45 56.46 15.85
N PRO A 2 -57.23 55.33 15.16
CA PRO A 2 -56.82 54.09 15.82
C PRO A 2 -55.31 53.89 15.88
N LYS A 3 -54.85 53.34 17.01
CA LYS A 3 -53.52 52.73 17.18
C LYS A 3 -53.50 51.43 16.36
N ARG A 4 -52.62 51.36 15.36
CA ARG A 4 -52.29 50.11 14.67
C ARG A 4 -51.41 49.27 15.60
N ASN A 5 -51.93 48.12 16.01
CA ASN A 5 -51.12 47.04 16.58
C ASN A 5 -50.31 46.44 15.43
N HIS A 6 -48.99 46.50 15.54
CA HIS A 6 -48.10 45.61 14.79
C HIS A 6 -48.09 44.28 15.54
N GLU A 7 -48.81 43.29 15.02
CA GLU A 7 -48.57 41.90 15.34
C GLU A 7 -47.25 41.51 14.67
N GLU A 8 -46.23 41.28 15.51
CA GLU A 8 -45.04 40.52 15.13
C GLU A 8 -45.47 39.05 15.00
N THR A 9 -45.68 38.61 13.77
CA THR A 9 -45.62 37.19 13.43
C THR A 9 -44.17 36.75 13.54
N GLU A 10 -43.81 36.21 14.72
CA GLU A 10 -42.68 35.30 14.86
C GLU A 10 -42.97 34.08 13.99
N ASP A 11 -42.32 34.03 12.82
CA ASP A 11 -42.16 32.81 12.03
C ASP A 11 -41.34 31.81 12.84
N ASN A 12 -42.04 31.06 13.70
CA ASN A 12 -41.57 29.80 14.24
C ASN A 12 -41.54 28.79 13.08
N GLU A 13 -40.47 28.81 12.28
CA GLU A 13 -40.09 27.62 11.52
C GLU A 13 -39.77 26.52 12.54
N PRO A 14 -40.56 25.43 12.61
CA PRO A 14 -40.19 24.30 13.44
C PRO A 14 -38.87 23.77 12.88
N GLY A 15 -37.82 23.74 13.70
CA GLY A 15 -36.54 23.14 13.35
C GLY A 15 -36.73 21.66 13.01
N ILE A 16 -36.95 21.36 11.73
CA ILE A 16 -37.17 20.00 11.18
C ILE A 16 -35.91 19.12 11.30
N LEU A 17 -34.78 19.70 11.71
CA LEU A 17 -33.62 18.95 12.12
C LEU A 17 -33.66 18.76 13.64
N GLY A 18 -34.42 17.76 14.10
CA GLY A 18 -34.05 17.07 15.34
C GLY A 18 -32.54 16.81 15.29
N SER A 19 -31.84 17.13 16.39
CA SER A 19 -30.37 17.23 16.43
C SER A 19 -29.74 16.19 15.51
N VAL A 20 -28.94 16.64 14.54
CA VAL A 20 -28.25 15.75 13.58
C VAL A 20 -27.58 14.56 14.30
N SER A 21 -27.17 14.74 15.55
CA SER A 21 -26.68 13.67 16.42
C SER A 21 -27.66 12.52 16.63
N GLN A 22 -28.95 12.79 16.89
CA GLN A 22 -29.97 11.77 17.13
C GLN A 22 -30.23 10.92 15.88
N ILE A 23 -30.20 11.57 14.70
CA ILE A 23 -30.32 10.86 13.42
C ILE A 23 -29.09 9.99 13.21
N VAL A 24 -27.88 10.50 13.45
CA VAL A 24 -26.64 9.71 13.35
C VAL A 24 -26.69 8.51 14.30
N ASP A 25 -27.06 8.71 15.57
CA ASP A 25 -27.14 7.62 16.56
C ASP A 25 -28.10 6.52 16.11
N THR A 26 -29.23 6.89 15.49
CA THR A 26 -30.20 5.92 14.94
C THR A 26 -29.68 5.19 13.70
N LEU A 27 -28.82 5.86 12.90
CA LEU A 27 -28.24 5.28 11.69
C LEU A 27 -27.06 4.34 11.98
N VAL A 28 -26.37 4.52 13.10
CA VAL A 28 -25.20 3.69 13.49
C VAL A 28 -25.59 2.24 13.79
N ASP A 29 -26.84 1.99 14.18
CA ASP A 29 -27.35 0.64 14.48
C ASP A 29 -27.77 -0.15 13.22
N ILE A 30 -27.76 0.48 12.04
CA ILE A 30 -28.10 -0.18 10.77
C ILE A 30 -26.92 -1.04 10.30
N GLU A 31 -27.23 -2.21 9.73
CA GLU A 31 -26.23 -3.09 9.10
C GLU A 31 -25.46 -2.32 8.00
N PRO A 32 -24.13 -2.48 7.89
CA PRO A 32 -23.30 -1.65 7.00
C PRO A 32 -23.74 -1.58 5.55
N ASP A 33 -24.13 -2.71 4.93
CA ASP A 33 -24.57 -2.72 3.53
C ASP A 33 -25.90 -2.00 3.37
N ASP A 34 -26.81 -2.15 4.33
CA ASP A 34 -28.11 -1.45 4.31
C ASP A 34 -27.97 0.04 4.59
N LEU A 35 -27.05 0.44 5.47
CA LEU A 35 -26.69 1.84 5.68
C LEU A 35 -26.08 2.44 4.41
N ALA A 36 -25.17 1.71 3.75
CA ALA A 36 -24.57 2.14 2.49
C ALA A 36 -25.64 2.34 1.39
N LYS A 37 -26.58 1.40 1.24
CA LYS A 37 -27.72 1.53 0.31
C LYS A 37 -28.60 2.72 0.67
N LEU A 38 -28.88 2.94 1.95
CA LEU A 38 -29.68 4.07 2.42
C LEU A 38 -29.00 5.41 2.09
N LEU A 39 -27.71 5.54 2.40
CA LEU A 39 -26.92 6.73 2.10
C LEU A 39 -26.86 6.97 0.58
N ALA A 40 -26.66 5.92 -0.22
CA ALA A 40 -26.69 6.01 -1.68
C ALA A 40 -28.08 6.41 -2.21
N HIS A 41 -29.16 5.92 -1.58
CA HIS A 41 -30.53 6.30 -1.94
C HIS A 41 -30.81 7.77 -1.63
N ILE A 42 -30.39 8.27 -0.46
CA ILE A 42 -30.48 9.68 -0.08
C ILE A 42 -29.68 10.54 -1.03
N ALA A 43 -28.44 10.14 -1.35
CA ALA A 43 -27.57 10.79 -2.32
C ALA A 43 -28.26 10.97 -3.68
N ASN A 44 -28.80 9.87 -4.21
CA ASN A 44 -29.49 9.85 -5.49
C ASN A 44 -30.74 10.73 -5.48
N ARG A 45 -31.54 10.70 -4.41
CA ARG A 45 -32.74 11.53 -4.27
C ARG A 45 -32.43 13.02 -4.13
N ALA A 46 -31.35 13.35 -3.44
CA ALA A 46 -30.88 14.73 -3.27
C ALA A 46 -30.05 15.22 -4.46
N HIS A 47 -29.88 14.40 -5.51
CA HIS A 47 -29.03 14.69 -6.67
C HIS A 47 -27.60 15.10 -6.28
N LEU A 48 -27.07 14.51 -5.21
CA LEU A 48 -25.73 14.81 -4.73
C LEU A 48 -24.70 14.08 -5.60
N PRO A 49 -23.82 14.80 -6.33
CA PRO A 49 -22.77 14.16 -7.09
C PRO A 49 -21.72 13.57 -6.13
N ASN A 50 -21.01 12.52 -6.54
CA ASN A 50 -19.90 11.94 -5.77
C ASN A 50 -18.85 12.99 -5.35
N ALA A 51 -18.65 14.04 -6.15
CA ALA A 51 -17.78 15.16 -5.82
C ALA A 51 -18.22 15.91 -4.54
N ALA A 52 -19.53 16.01 -4.27
CA ALA A 52 -20.05 16.64 -3.07
C ALA A 52 -19.74 15.79 -1.81
N PHE A 53 -19.82 14.45 -1.91
CA PHE A 53 -19.41 13.56 -0.83
C PHE A 53 -17.91 13.63 -0.55
N LYS A 54 -17.09 13.67 -1.62
CA LYS A 54 -15.63 13.84 -1.50
C LYS A 54 -15.31 15.15 -0.76
N LYS A 55 -15.98 16.25 -1.13
CA LYS A 55 -15.82 17.56 -0.45
C LYS A 55 -16.33 17.54 1.00
N ALA A 56 -17.51 16.98 1.25
CA ALA A 56 -18.04 16.88 2.61
C ALA A 56 -17.11 16.07 3.53
N ARG A 57 -16.52 14.98 3.01
CA ARG A 57 -15.51 14.19 3.75
C ARG A 57 -14.27 15.01 4.12
N THR A 58 -13.83 15.94 3.27
CA THR A 58 -12.69 16.82 3.61
C THR A 58 -13.04 17.89 4.63
N ASP A 59 -14.31 18.30 4.69
CA ASP A 59 -14.81 19.34 5.59
C ASP A 59 -15.15 18.79 7.00
N LEU A 60 -15.37 17.49 7.14
CA LEU A 60 -15.55 16.84 8.45
C LEU A 60 -14.24 16.79 9.24
N PRO A 61 -14.29 16.81 10.59
CA PRO A 61 -13.10 16.56 11.41
C PRO A 61 -12.45 15.26 10.95
N SER A 62 -11.16 15.32 10.61
CA SER A 62 -10.42 14.14 10.17
C SER A 62 -10.60 13.05 11.22
N PHE A 63 -11.25 11.95 10.83
CA PHE A 63 -11.43 10.78 11.69
C PHE A 63 -10.09 10.37 12.32
N ALA A 64 -9.02 10.43 11.52
CA ALA A 64 -7.66 10.18 11.97
C ALA A 64 -7.22 11.15 13.09
N ALA A 65 -7.48 12.45 12.97
CA ALA A 65 -7.08 13.43 14.00
C ALA A 65 -7.84 13.23 15.32
N THR A 66 -9.16 13.03 15.27
CA THR A 66 -9.96 12.77 16.47
C THR A 66 -9.57 11.45 17.13
N LYS A 67 -9.31 10.41 16.33
CA LYS A 67 -8.91 9.09 16.79
C LYS A 67 -7.48 9.10 17.35
N TRP A 68 -6.57 9.80 16.68
CA TRP A 68 -5.21 10.06 17.17
C TRP A 68 -5.22 10.72 18.54
N GLY A 69 -6.02 11.79 18.73
CA GLY A 69 -6.13 12.46 20.02
C GLY A 69 -6.55 11.56 21.19
N ARG A 70 -7.24 10.43 20.91
CA ARG A 70 -7.62 9.41 21.89
C ARG A 70 -6.53 8.35 22.12
N ILE A 71 -5.82 7.96 21.07
CA ILE A 71 -4.83 6.87 21.10
C ILE A 71 -3.45 7.37 21.52
N ALA A 72 -3.00 8.53 21.02
CA ALA A 72 -1.67 9.07 21.26
C ALA A 72 -1.28 9.10 22.75
N PRO A 73 -2.13 9.52 23.71
CA PRO A 73 -1.77 9.50 25.12
C PRO A 73 -1.46 8.10 25.68
N GLN A 74 -2.09 7.06 25.13
CA GLN A 74 -1.87 5.67 25.54
C GLN A 74 -0.49 5.16 25.10
N LEU A 75 0.09 5.80 24.08
CA LEU A 75 1.42 5.55 23.55
C LEU A 75 2.46 6.51 24.14
N GLY A 76 2.08 7.38 25.08
CA GLY A 76 2.96 8.43 25.60
C GLY A 76 3.23 9.55 24.60
N MET A 77 2.40 9.69 23.56
CA MET A 77 2.57 10.65 22.48
C MET A 77 1.66 11.88 22.61
N GLN A 78 2.02 12.96 21.89
CA GLN A 78 1.25 14.21 21.87
C GLN A 78 -0.09 14.03 21.15
N ARG A 79 -1.16 14.58 21.74
CA ARG A 79 -2.52 14.54 21.16
C ARG A 79 -2.64 15.37 19.89
N ASP A 80 -1.98 16.51 19.88
CA ASP A 80 -2.06 17.43 18.76
C ASP A 80 -1.16 16.96 17.63
N THR A 81 -1.78 16.71 16.47
CA THR A 81 -1.10 16.26 15.26
C THR A 81 -0.06 17.25 14.78
N LEU A 82 -0.16 18.54 15.12
CA LEU A 82 0.80 19.58 14.71
C LEU A 82 2.24 19.31 15.17
N TYR A 83 2.43 18.48 16.20
CA TYR A 83 3.76 18.09 16.69
C TYR A 83 4.30 16.80 16.07
N LEU A 84 3.55 16.16 15.16
CA LEU A 84 4.02 14.97 14.46
C LEU A 84 4.92 15.38 13.30
N GLU A 85 6.20 15.55 13.62
CA GLU A 85 7.28 15.78 12.67
C GLU A 85 8.32 14.66 12.78
N PRO A 86 9.18 14.41 11.78
CA PRO A 86 10.17 13.32 11.86
C PRO A 86 11.08 13.32 13.09
N ASN A 87 11.47 14.51 13.56
CA ASN A 87 12.29 14.69 14.76
C ASN A 87 11.57 14.26 16.06
N TYR A 88 10.27 14.03 16.01
CA TYR A 88 9.48 13.52 17.13
C TYR A 88 9.76 12.04 17.42
N PHE A 89 10.20 11.28 16.41
CA PHE A 89 10.34 9.83 16.49
C PHE A 89 11.79 9.40 16.67
N GLU A 90 12.00 8.24 17.32
CA GLU A 90 13.30 7.58 17.31
C GLU A 90 13.67 7.19 15.88
N VAL A 91 14.94 7.37 15.51
CA VAL A 91 15.44 7.02 14.19
C VAL A 91 15.74 5.53 14.14
N TRP A 92 15.16 4.83 13.18
CA TRP A 92 15.49 3.45 12.86
C TRP A 92 15.51 3.26 11.35
N THR A 93 16.69 3.02 10.79
CA THR A 93 16.92 2.95 9.35
C THR A 93 16.87 1.51 8.85
N THR A 94 16.07 1.27 7.81
CA THR A 94 16.18 0.05 7.00
C THR A 94 17.27 0.22 5.94
N PRO A 95 17.92 -0.87 5.52
CA PRO A 95 18.82 -0.85 4.37
C PRO A 95 18.14 -0.31 3.11
N SER A 96 18.94 0.34 2.27
CA SER A 96 18.58 0.71 0.90
C SER A 96 19.50 -0.07 -0.03
N TYR A 97 18.94 -0.76 -1.02
CA TYR A 97 19.72 -1.56 -1.95
C TYR A 97 19.67 -0.94 -3.34
N HIS A 98 20.83 -0.84 -3.98
CA HIS A 98 20.94 -0.28 -5.32
C HIS A 98 20.42 -1.28 -6.35
N LEU A 99 19.20 -1.04 -6.85
CA LEU A 99 18.65 -1.80 -7.96
C LEU A 99 19.52 -1.63 -9.22
N PRO A 100 19.50 -2.59 -10.15
CA PRO A 100 20.30 -2.51 -11.37
C PRO A 100 20.02 -1.22 -12.13
N PRO A 101 21.05 -0.55 -12.67
CA PRO A 101 20.82 0.60 -13.53
C PRO A 101 19.83 0.37 -14.68
N SER A 102 19.78 -0.80 -15.31
CA SER A 102 18.78 -1.12 -16.34
C SER A 102 17.34 -1.10 -15.80
N PHE A 103 17.14 -1.54 -14.56
CA PHE A 103 15.85 -1.44 -13.86
C PHE A 103 15.45 0.03 -13.69
N GLN A 104 16.38 0.89 -13.29
CA GLN A 104 16.15 2.32 -13.12
C GLN A 104 15.85 3.00 -14.46
N MET A 105 16.55 2.64 -15.54
CA MET A 105 16.26 3.12 -16.89
C MET A 105 14.85 2.74 -17.37
N SER A 106 14.45 1.49 -17.15
CA SER A 106 13.10 1.02 -17.50
C SER A 106 12.01 1.78 -16.71
N SER A 107 12.24 2.00 -15.41
CA SER A 107 11.33 2.76 -14.56
C SER A 107 11.25 4.23 -15.00
N PHE A 108 12.40 4.84 -15.33
CA PHE A 108 12.47 6.17 -15.92
C PHE A 108 11.64 6.27 -17.20
N GLU A 109 11.80 5.34 -18.14
CA GLU A 109 11.03 5.34 -19.40
C GLU A 109 9.53 5.20 -19.16
N LYS A 110 9.11 4.32 -18.24
CA LYS A 110 7.70 4.14 -17.86
C LYS A 110 7.13 5.42 -17.26
N ALA A 111 7.81 6.02 -16.28
CA ALA A 111 7.39 7.25 -15.63
C ALA A 111 7.34 8.43 -16.61
N TRP A 112 8.33 8.52 -17.52
CA TRP A 112 8.34 9.51 -18.57
C TRP A 112 7.10 9.38 -19.45
N ARG A 113 6.86 8.21 -20.05
CA ARG A 113 5.70 8.02 -20.94
C ARG A 113 4.37 8.23 -20.21
N TRP A 114 4.32 7.91 -18.93
CA TRP A 114 3.14 8.17 -18.11
C TRP A 114 2.83 9.67 -18.01
N GLU A 115 3.82 10.51 -17.70
CA GLU A 115 3.65 11.97 -17.64
C GLU A 115 3.31 12.58 -19.03
N ASP A 116 3.78 11.99 -20.13
CA ASP A 116 3.38 12.44 -21.49
C ASP A 116 1.87 12.27 -21.74
N VAL A 117 1.25 11.24 -21.15
CA VAL A 117 -0.20 10.96 -21.27
C VAL A 117 -1.01 11.80 -20.29
N HIS A 118 -0.48 11.97 -19.08
CA HIS A 118 -1.21 12.48 -17.93
C HIS A 118 -0.90 13.94 -17.56
N ARG A 119 -0.03 14.58 -18.34
CA ARG A 119 0.57 15.91 -18.11
C ARG A 119 1.60 15.88 -16.97
N GLU A 120 2.41 16.93 -16.94
CA GLU A 120 3.48 17.10 -15.95
C GLU A 120 2.93 17.27 -14.52
N ARG A 121 3.80 17.00 -13.54
CA ARG A 121 3.54 17.23 -12.11
C ARG A 121 3.15 18.66 -11.85
N THR A 122 1.99 18.84 -11.24
CA THR A 122 1.52 20.12 -10.72
C THR A 122 1.02 19.93 -9.31
N GLU A 123 1.09 20.97 -8.49
CA GLU A 123 0.53 20.98 -7.12
C GLU A 123 -0.96 20.57 -7.10
N THR A 124 -1.67 20.78 -8.22
CA THR A 124 -3.09 20.45 -8.39
C THR A 124 -3.39 18.99 -8.71
N TRP A 125 -2.39 18.11 -8.75
CA TRP A 125 -2.64 16.69 -8.96
C TRP A 125 -3.61 16.14 -7.91
N GLY A 126 -4.64 15.43 -8.36
CA GLY A 126 -5.50 14.66 -7.45
C GLY A 126 -4.75 13.48 -6.85
N GLN A 127 -5.28 12.94 -5.75
CA GLN A 127 -4.73 11.74 -5.09
C GLN A 127 -4.54 10.57 -6.08
N GLU A 128 -5.53 10.30 -6.92
CA GLU A 128 -5.47 9.24 -7.94
C GLU A 128 -4.27 9.39 -8.90
N MET A 129 -3.96 10.63 -9.30
CA MET A 129 -2.83 10.91 -10.20
C MET A 129 -1.50 10.70 -9.50
N ARG A 130 -1.39 11.09 -8.22
CA ARG A 130 -0.21 10.82 -7.39
C ARG A 130 0.02 9.33 -7.23
N ILE A 131 -1.04 8.55 -6.96
CA ILE A 131 -0.95 7.09 -6.83
C ILE A 131 -0.45 6.48 -8.15
N LYS A 132 -1.11 6.79 -9.27
CA LYS A 132 -0.69 6.27 -10.58
C LYS A 132 0.74 6.63 -10.98
N PHE A 133 1.23 7.81 -10.57
CA PHE A 133 2.63 8.17 -10.74
C PHE A 133 3.55 7.26 -9.91
N LEU A 134 3.21 7.01 -8.64
CA LEU A 134 3.96 6.09 -7.78
C LEU A 134 3.96 4.66 -8.33
N ASP A 135 2.86 4.19 -8.91
CA ASP A 135 2.73 2.86 -9.52
C ASP A 135 3.75 2.64 -10.66
N SER A 136 4.22 3.72 -11.29
CA SER A 136 5.31 3.62 -12.27
C SER A 136 6.63 3.10 -11.68
N TYR A 137 6.84 3.24 -10.37
CA TYR A 137 7.99 2.74 -9.61
C TYR A 137 7.65 1.56 -8.70
N ILE A 138 6.46 1.56 -8.10
CA ILE A 138 6.01 0.53 -7.18
C ILE A 138 5.74 -0.79 -7.92
N ASP A 139 5.00 -0.80 -9.04
CA ASP A 139 4.69 -2.06 -9.74
C ASP A 139 5.96 -2.81 -10.16
N PRO A 140 6.96 -2.17 -10.79
CA PRO A 140 8.18 -2.86 -11.16
C PRO A 140 8.89 -3.47 -9.95
N ILE A 141 8.94 -2.77 -8.81
CA ILE A 141 9.57 -3.28 -7.58
C ILE A 141 8.82 -4.50 -7.05
N ILE A 142 7.48 -4.42 -6.92
CA ILE A 142 6.65 -5.54 -6.44
C ILE A 142 6.76 -6.73 -7.40
N SER A 143 6.85 -6.48 -8.71
CA SER A 143 6.95 -7.53 -9.72
C SER A 143 8.17 -8.43 -9.54
N LEU A 144 9.24 -7.94 -8.91
CA LEU A 144 10.42 -8.74 -8.55
C LEU A 144 10.07 -9.89 -7.61
N PHE A 145 8.98 -9.75 -6.83
CA PHE A 145 8.50 -10.77 -5.90
C PHE A 145 7.53 -11.77 -6.52
N GLN A 146 7.28 -11.69 -7.84
CA GLN A 146 6.59 -12.72 -8.64
C GLN A 146 5.23 -13.18 -8.03
N GLY A 147 4.47 -12.25 -7.46
CA GLY A 147 3.16 -12.50 -6.83
C GLY A 147 3.22 -13.18 -5.46
N ARG A 148 4.38 -13.11 -4.77
CA ARG A 148 4.52 -13.50 -3.35
C ARG A 148 4.31 -12.31 -2.43
N VAL A 149 4.63 -11.12 -2.93
CA VAL A 149 4.15 -9.84 -2.44
C VAL A 149 3.07 -9.36 -3.41
N ILE A 150 1.94 -8.93 -2.88
CA ILE A 150 0.80 -8.43 -3.66
C ILE A 150 0.33 -7.11 -3.07
N ASP A 151 -0.14 -6.22 -3.94
CA ASP A 151 -0.82 -4.99 -3.54
C ASP A 151 -2.34 -5.21 -3.51
N GLN A 152 -2.99 -4.91 -2.38
CA GLN A 152 -4.42 -5.10 -2.15
C GLN A 152 -5.06 -3.96 -1.35
N PRO A 153 -5.08 -2.71 -1.86
CA PRO A 153 -5.56 -1.54 -1.11
C PRO A 153 -7.07 -1.59 -0.79
N GLU A 154 -7.84 -2.41 -1.51
CA GLU A 154 -9.29 -2.53 -1.34
C GLU A 154 -9.72 -3.46 -0.18
N GLN A 155 -8.76 -4.12 0.49
CA GLN A 155 -9.05 -5.08 1.58
C GLN A 155 -8.75 -4.50 2.97
N SER A 156 -8.65 -3.17 3.12
CA SER A 156 -8.31 -2.56 4.39
C SER A 156 -9.34 -2.97 5.46
N THR A 157 -8.86 -3.72 6.44
CA THR A 157 -9.73 -4.31 7.45
C THR A 157 -10.03 -3.26 8.51
N GLN A 158 -11.31 -3.10 8.84
CA GLN A 158 -11.71 -2.21 9.91
C GLN A 158 -11.20 -2.74 11.24
N THR A 159 -10.49 -1.90 11.98
CA THR A 159 -9.99 -2.20 13.32
C THR A 159 -10.40 -1.10 14.30
N LYS A 160 -10.05 -1.26 15.58
CA LYS A 160 -10.19 -0.13 16.51
C LYS A 160 -9.27 1.05 16.15
N TYR A 161 -8.33 0.91 15.21
CA TYR A 161 -7.39 1.95 14.78
C TYR A 161 -7.73 2.56 13.41
N SER A 162 -8.26 1.77 12.48
CA SER A 162 -8.69 2.24 11.15
C SER A 162 -10.17 1.99 10.88
N SER A 163 -10.82 2.87 10.12
CA SER A 163 -12.17 2.64 9.59
C SER A 163 -12.17 1.83 8.29
N GLY A 164 -11.02 1.30 7.86
CA GLY A 164 -10.87 0.69 6.54
C GLY A 164 -10.93 1.74 5.44
N GLY A 165 -10.07 2.76 5.53
CA GLY A 165 -10.01 3.84 4.53
C GLY A 165 -9.31 3.43 3.23
N ASP A 166 -9.48 4.26 2.19
CA ASP A 166 -8.78 4.14 0.90
C ASP A 166 -7.33 4.60 1.08
N VAL A 167 -6.45 3.70 1.53
CA VAL A 167 -4.99 3.92 1.43
C VAL A 167 -4.55 3.72 -0.02
N ALA A 168 -3.41 4.30 -0.40
CA ALA A 168 -2.97 4.21 -1.79
C ALA A 168 -2.55 2.80 -2.18
N ASN A 169 -1.78 2.13 -1.32
CA ASN A 169 -1.30 0.77 -1.53
C ASN A 169 -1.18 0.03 -0.18
N GLU A 170 -1.45 -1.28 -0.18
CA GLU A 170 -1.23 -2.18 0.96
C GLU A 170 -0.53 -3.44 0.48
N PHE A 171 0.72 -3.64 0.92
CA PHE A 171 1.50 -4.80 0.47
C PHE A 171 1.42 -5.95 1.46
N TYR A 172 0.93 -7.07 0.94
CA TYR A 172 0.79 -8.32 1.66
C TYR A 172 1.79 -9.35 1.16
N MET A 173 2.43 -10.06 2.09
CA MET A 173 3.16 -11.28 1.79
C MET A 173 2.20 -12.47 1.77
N THR A 174 2.55 -13.49 0.98
CA THR A 174 1.87 -14.79 0.97
C THR A 174 1.72 -15.30 2.40
N GLY A 175 0.48 -15.58 2.81
CA GLY A 175 0.13 -15.85 4.22
C GLY A 175 -0.67 -14.73 4.88
N GLY A 176 -0.94 -13.62 4.18
CA GLY A 176 -1.80 -12.53 4.67
C GLY A 176 -1.09 -11.58 5.63
N ILE A 177 0.24 -11.49 5.56
CA ILE A 177 1.04 -10.61 6.41
C ILE A 177 1.10 -9.24 5.75
N LEU A 178 0.47 -8.22 6.34
CA LEU A 178 0.55 -6.83 5.88
C LEU A 178 1.81 -6.19 6.44
N PHE A 179 2.66 -5.62 5.58
CA PHE A 179 3.95 -5.11 6.04
C PHE A 179 4.35 -3.74 5.49
N LEU A 180 3.65 -3.21 4.48
CA LEU A 180 3.85 -1.85 4.00
C LEU A 180 2.50 -1.19 3.65
N VAL A 181 2.26 -0.01 4.22
CA VAL A 181 1.13 0.87 3.89
C VAL A 181 1.66 2.13 3.22
N VAL A 182 1.09 2.51 2.09
CA VAL A 182 1.44 3.74 1.36
C VAL A 182 0.27 4.71 1.38
N GLU A 183 0.54 5.95 1.76
CA GLU A 183 -0.42 7.05 1.80
C GLU A 183 0.03 8.18 0.88
N ALA A 184 -0.83 8.53 -0.09
CA ALA A 184 -0.56 9.56 -1.10
C ALA A 184 -1.39 10.82 -0.82
N GLU A 185 -0.80 11.78 -0.12
CA GLU A 185 -1.50 12.96 0.40
C GLU A 185 -1.22 14.21 -0.43
N HIS A 186 -2.09 15.21 -0.32
CA HIS A 186 -1.83 16.52 -0.92
C HIS A 186 -0.79 17.31 -0.12
N ALA A 187 -0.91 17.28 1.21
CA ALA A 187 0.00 17.94 2.13
C ALA A 187 0.55 16.93 3.14
N LEU A 188 1.86 16.98 3.38
CA LEU A 188 2.53 16.15 4.39
C LEU A 188 2.55 16.85 5.75
N ASP A 189 1.36 17.06 6.29
CA ASP A 189 1.18 17.63 7.62
C ASP A 189 1.05 16.53 8.69
N GLY A 190 0.90 16.96 9.94
CA GLY A 190 0.68 16.04 11.05
C GLY A 190 -0.57 15.17 10.93
N LYS A 191 -1.60 15.61 10.17
CA LYS A 191 -2.81 14.81 9.96
C LYS A 191 -2.50 13.63 9.04
N ALA A 192 -1.77 13.88 7.95
CA ALA A 192 -1.27 12.85 7.05
C ALA A 192 -0.43 11.81 7.80
N ILE A 193 0.51 12.27 8.64
CA ILE A 193 1.32 11.37 9.47
C ILE A 193 0.44 10.59 10.45
N SER A 194 -0.46 11.25 11.18
CA SER A 194 -1.34 10.56 12.14
C SER A 194 -2.21 9.47 11.49
N ARG A 195 -2.67 9.70 10.26
CA ARG A 195 -3.42 8.71 9.48
C ARG A 195 -2.55 7.49 9.22
N LEU A 196 -1.36 7.68 8.65
CA LEU A 196 -0.42 6.59 8.42
C LEU A 196 -0.13 5.82 9.72
N LEU A 197 0.15 6.50 10.83
CA LEU A 197 0.45 5.84 12.11
C LEU A 197 -0.71 4.96 12.59
N LEU A 198 -1.96 5.41 12.45
CA LEU A 198 -3.13 4.61 12.79
C LEU A 198 -3.28 3.39 11.88
N GLU A 199 -2.96 3.51 10.58
CA GLU A 199 -2.94 2.37 9.66
C GLU A 199 -1.84 1.37 10.01
N LEU A 200 -0.64 1.83 10.39
CA LEU A 200 0.42 0.93 10.86
C LEU A 200 0.02 0.15 12.11
N MET A 201 -0.71 0.77 13.05
CA MET A 201 -1.26 0.08 14.21
C MET A 201 -2.34 -0.93 13.83
N SER A 202 -3.22 -0.57 12.88
CA SER A 202 -4.25 -1.45 12.32
C SER A 202 -3.63 -2.71 11.72
N ALA A 203 -2.64 -2.51 10.85
CA ALA A 203 -1.87 -3.58 10.23
C ALA A 203 -1.15 -4.47 11.24
N ALA A 204 -0.55 -3.88 12.27
CA ALA A 204 0.10 -4.63 13.33
C ALA A 204 -0.88 -5.48 14.16
N GLU A 205 -2.07 -4.97 14.45
CA GLU A 205 -3.13 -5.72 15.12
C GLU A 205 -3.66 -6.88 14.26
N MET A 206 -3.77 -6.68 12.95
CA MET A 206 -4.09 -7.74 12.00
C MET A 206 -3.00 -8.83 12.00
N ASN A 207 -1.74 -8.42 11.90
CA ASN A 207 -0.61 -9.36 11.97
C ASN A 207 -0.60 -10.14 13.29
N MET A 208 -0.86 -9.50 14.42
CA MET A 208 -1.01 -10.18 15.71
C MET A 208 -2.12 -11.23 15.68
N SER A 209 -3.28 -10.91 15.11
CA SER A 209 -4.41 -11.84 14.96
C SER A 209 -4.06 -13.04 14.08
N ASN A 210 -3.09 -12.89 13.18
CA ASN A 210 -2.55 -13.93 12.31
C ASN A 210 -1.29 -14.62 12.89
N ASP A 211 -1.01 -14.50 14.20
CA ASP A 211 0.17 -15.05 14.88
C ASP A 211 1.52 -14.40 14.49
N PHE A 212 1.53 -13.19 13.93
CA PHE A 212 2.71 -12.45 13.49
C PHE A 212 2.99 -11.18 14.32
N ALA A 213 2.69 -11.20 15.63
CA ALA A 213 2.76 -10.03 16.52
C ALA A 213 4.15 -9.35 16.65
N GLY A 214 5.22 -10.04 16.25
CA GLY A 214 6.60 -9.53 16.30
C GLY A 214 7.06 -8.82 15.02
N LEU A 215 6.24 -8.78 13.98
CA LEU A 215 6.62 -8.14 12.71
C LEU A 215 6.38 -6.63 12.77
N LYS A 216 7.41 -5.87 12.41
CA LYS A 216 7.27 -4.44 12.20
C LYS A 216 6.44 -4.19 10.94
N VAL A 217 5.60 -3.16 10.99
CA VAL A 217 4.88 -2.67 9.82
C VAL A 217 5.53 -1.37 9.37
N HIS A 218 5.82 -1.27 8.09
CA HIS A 218 6.44 -0.10 7.48
C HIS A 218 5.38 0.79 6.84
N GLY A 219 5.66 2.08 6.77
CA GLY A 219 4.78 3.08 6.20
C GLY A 219 5.52 4.06 5.32
N LEU A 220 4.88 4.49 4.23
CA LEU A 220 5.31 5.60 3.40
C LEU A 220 4.19 6.62 3.32
N VAL A 221 4.46 7.86 3.67
CA VAL A 221 3.59 9.00 3.34
C VAL A 221 4.30 9.90 2.33
N THR A 222 3.60 10.26 1.26
CA THR A 222 4.18 11.05 0.17
C THR A 222 3.17 11.98 -0.50
N ASN A 223 3.65 13.12 -0.95
CA ASN A 223 2.93 14.02 -1.85
C ASN A 223 3.59 14.08 -3.24
N VAL A 224 4.37 13.06 -3.60
CA VAL A 224 5.24 12.91 -4.79
C VAL A 224 6.43 13.89 -4.92
N GLU A 225 6.48 14.92 -4.08
CA GLU A 225 7.63 15.83 -3.96
C GLU A 225 8.47 15.51 -2.73
N GLN A 226 7.86 14.91 -1.72
CA GLN A 226 8.50 14.51 -0.49
C GLN A 226 8.03 13.12 -0.10
N PHE A 227 8.97 12.28 0.34
CA PHE A 227 8.72 10.90 0.76
C PHE A 227 9.19 10.76 2.19
N GLN A 228 8.33 10.29 3.09
CA GLN A 228 8.67 10.10 4.51
C GLN A 228 8.34 8.66 4.91
N PHE A 229 9.37 7.94 5.37
CA PHE A 229 9.28 6.54 5.75
C PHE A 229 9.20 6.39 7.26
N TYR A 230 8.28 5.56 7.71
CA TYR A 230 8.03 5.25 9.12
C TYR A 230 7.97 3.75 9.32
N SER A 231 8.07 3.31 10.57
CA SER A 231 7.74 1.94 10.95
C SER A 231 7.12 1.89 12.34
N TYR A 232 6.33 0.86 12.60
CA TYR A 232 5.75 0.58 13.90
C TYR A 232 6.17 -0.80 14.38
N ASP A 233 6.67 -0.86 15.60
CA ASP A 233 6.97 -2.11 16.31
C ASP A 233 5.89 -2.34 17.36
N TYR A 234 5.04 -3.34 17.12
CA TYR A 234 3.94 -3.68 18.02
C TYR A 234 4.44 -4.20 19.37
N SER A 235 5.53 -4.97 19.39
CA SER A 235 6.08 -5.56 20.61
C SER A 235 6.70 -4.51 21.52
N ALA A 236 7.37 -3.52 20.92
CA ALA A 236 7.87 -2.35 21.65
C ALA A 236 6.80 -1.28 21.90
N ASN A 237 5.65 -1.36 21.22
CA ASN A 237 4.61 -0.33 21.17
C ASN A 237 5.19 1.05 20.81
N LYS A 238 6.04 1.09 19.78
CA LYS A 238 6.82 2.28 19.39
C LYS A 238 6.80 2.53 17.89
N PHE A 239 6.75 3.81 17.53
CA PHE A 239 6.96 4.28 16.17
C PHE A 239 8.39 4.75 15.97
N TYR A 240 8.88 4.59 14.75
CA TYR A 240 10.19 5.02 14.31
C TYR A 240 10.08 5.82 13.03
N PHE A 241 10.89 6.87 12.92
CA PHE A 241 11.17 7.53 11.67
C PHE A 241 12.37 6.85 11.01
N ASN A 242 12.29 6.63 9.71
CA ASN A 242 13.34 5.93 8.98
C ASN A 242 14.14 6.90 8.13
N GLU A 243 13.51 7.53 7.14
CA GLU A 243 14.20 8.39 6.19
C GLU A 243 13.23 9.35 5.49
N ARG A 244 13.77 10.46 4.97
CA ARG A 244 13.01 11.45 4.20
C ARG A 244 13.78 11.82 2.93
N PHE A 245 13.07 11.85 1.81
CA PHE A 245 13.59 12.31 0.52
C PHE A 245 12.79 13.51 0.01
N PHE A 246 13.47 14.36 -0.74
CA PHE A 246 12.87 15.47 -1.48
C PHE A 246 13.17 15.26 -2.96
N ILE A 247 12.15 15.42 -3.78
CA ILE A 247 12.18 15.23 -5.23
C ILE A 247 12.03 16.59 -5.89
N ASN A 248 12.89 16.87 -6.86
CA ASN A 248 12.80 18.08 -7.64
C ASN A 248 11.47 18.17 -8.42
N ASN A 249 11.04 19.39 -8.75
CA ASN A 249 9.88 19.61 -9.59
C ASN A 249 10.22 19.55 -11.09
N THR A 250 11.49 19.72 -11.47
CA THR A 250 11.93 19.56 -12.86
C THR A 250 12.01 18.08 -13.22
N ARG A 251 11.40 17.71 -14.36
CA ARG A 251 11.19 16.33 -14.78
C ARG A 251 12.45 15.45 -14.73
N THR A 252 13.53 15.89 -15.35
CA THR A 252 14.79 15.11 -15.39
C THR A 252 15.42 14.95 -14.00
N MET A 253 15.48 16.02 -13.19
CA MET A 253 16.07 15.94 -11.85
C MET A 253 15.21 15.08 -10.94
N ALA A 254 13.88 15.19 -11.04
CA ALA A 254 12.96 14.39 -10.26
C ALA A 254 13.17 12.89 -10.46
N TYR A 255 13.39 12.45 -11.71
CA TYR A 255 13.62 11.04 -11.98
C TYR A 255 14.98 10.56 -11.44
N SER A 256 15.99 11.43 -11.42
CA SER A 256 17.25 11.15 -10.71
C SER A 256 17.00 11.01 -9.20
N ASP A 257 16.20 11.91 -8.61
CA ASP A 257 15.89 11.90 -7.18
C ASP A 257 14.99 10.72 -6.79
N MET A 258 14.24 10.14 -7.73
CA MET A 258 13.43 8.93 -7.50
C MET A 258 14.26 7.65 -7.41
N ILE A 259 15.51 7.63 -7.89
CA ILE A 259 16.40 6.46 -7.77
C ILE A 259 16.60 6.04 -6.30
N PRO A 260 17.04 6.92 -5.38
CA PRO A 260 17.18 6.55 -3.98
C PRO A 260 15.84 6.19 -3.31
N VAL A 261 14.73 6.82 -3.73
CA VAL A 261 13.39 6.46 -3.23
C VAL A 261 13.00 5.04 -3.65
N ALA A 262 13.19 4.68 -4.92
CA ALA A 262 12.91 3.34 -5.43
C ALA A 262 13.78 2.28 -4.72
N ASN A 263 15.08 2.56 -4.55
CA ASN A 263 16.00 1.70 -3.80
C ASN A 263 15.56 1.53 -2.34
N LYS A 264 15.03 2.59 -1.71
CA LYS A 264 14.50 2.54 -0.34
C LYS A 264 13.25 1.69 -0.25
N ILE A 265 12.28 1.90 -1.15
CA ILE A 265 11.04 1.11 -1.20
C ILE A 265 11.37 -0.37 -1.37
N PHE A 266 12.27 -0.70 -2.31
CA PHE A 266 12.73 -2.08 -2.49
C PHE A 266 13.39 -2.64 -1.23
N GLY A 267 14.28 -1.88 -0.58
CA GLY A 267 14.93 -2.32 0.67
C GLY A 267 13.95 -2.58 1.81
N ILE A 268 12.91 -1.76 1.95
CA ILE A 268 11.82 -1.99 2.92
C ILE A 268 11.05 -3.27 2.59
N ILE A 269 10.64 -3.46 1.33
CA ILE A 269 9.89 -4.66 0.92
C ILE A 269 10.74 -5.92 1.11
N LEU A 270 12.02 -5.89 0.75
CA LEU A 270 12.94 -7.02 0.93
C LEU A 270 13.15 -7.35 2.41
N THR A 271 13.35 -6.34 3.26
CA THR A 271 13.48 -6.51 4.72
C THR A 271 12.23 -7.17 5.29
N ALA A 272 11.06 -6.63 4.97
CA ALA A 272 9.79 -7.14 5.45
C ALA A 272 9.49 -8.56 4.94
N TYR A 273 9.83 -8.85 3.69
CA TYR A 273 9.73 -10.20 3.13
C TYR A 273 10.59 -11.21 3.92
N MET A 274 11.83 -10.84 4.24
CA MET A 274 12.72 -11.70 5.04
C MET A 274 12.20 -11.89 6.46
N ASP A 275 11.70 -10.85 7.10
CA ASP A 275 11.13 -10.94 8.43
C ASP A 275 9.86 -11.80 8.44
N GLY A 276 9.03 -11.69 7.40
CA GLY A 276 7.87 -12.57 7.18
C GLY A 276 8.27 -14.04 7.01
N LEU A 277 9.36 -14.33 6.27
CA LEU A 277 9.93 -15.68 6.17
C LEU A 277 10.39 -16.20 7.55
N ARG A 278 11.16 -15.41 8.30
CA ARG A 278 11.65 -15.76 9.65
C ARG A 278 10.49 -16.07 10.60
N ALA A 279 9.48 -15.22 10.63
CA ALA A 279 8.32 -15.43 11.47
C ALA A 279 7.52 -16.67 11.05
N SER A 280 7.40 -16.93 9.74
CA SER A 280 6.74 -18.13 9.22
C SER A 280 7.47 -19.42 9.61
N ILE A 281 8.81 -19.41 9.63
CA ILE A 281 9.62 -20.54 10.10
C ILE A 281 9.39 -20.76 11.60
N ASN A 282 9.50 -19.71 12.41
CA ASN A 282 9.33 -19.78 13.87
C ASN A 282 7.92 -20.23 14.29
N ASN A 283 6.88 -19.77 13.61
CA ASN A 283 5.51 -20.16 13.93
C ASN A 283 5.23 -21.64 13.65
N ARG A 284 5.93 -22.25 12.69
CA ARG A 284 5.75 -23.66 12.31
C ARG A 284 6.55 -24.62 13.16
N THR A 285 7.65 -24.18 13.76
CA THR A 285 8.42 -24.99 14.72
C THR A 285 7.78 -25.03 16.10
N GLY A 286 6.99 -24.01 16.46
CA GLY A 286 6.37 -23.87 17.80
C GLY A 286 4.95 -24.44 17.99
N LYS A 287 4.18 -24.72 16.92
CA LYS A 287 2.77 -25.13 17.04
C LYS A 287 2.42 -26.41 16.26
N ASN A 288 2.00 -27.46 16.97
CA ASN A 288 1.14 -28.53 16.45
C ASN A 288 -0.31 -27.99 16.37
N THR A 289 -0.73 -27.27 15.32
CA THR A 289 -2.16 -26.92 15.14
C THR A 289 -2.44 -26.35 13.73
N LEU A 290 -3.29 -27.03 12.94
CA LEU A 290 -4.75 -26.82 12.82
C LEU A 290 -5.21 -25.65 11.95
N TYR A 291 -4.35 -25.05 11.13
CA TYR A 291 -4.86 -24.39 9.92
C TYR A 291 -5.15 -25.43 8.84
N PRO A 292 -6.34 -25.39 8.19
CA PRO A 292 -6.56 -26.14 6.96
C PRO A 292 -5.70 -25.50 5.88
N SER A 293 -4.44 -25.92 5.83
CA SER A 293 -3.51 -25.54 4.78
C SER A 293 -4.13 -26.01 3.47
N GLN A 294 -4.51 -25.08 2.61
CA GLN A 294 -4.92 -25.40 1.23
C GLN A 294 -3.75 -26.01 0.43
N SER A 295 -2.53 -26.00 0.98
CA SER A 295 -1.40 -26.74 0.46
C SER A 295 -1.45 -28.21 0.85
N ARG A 296 -1.43 -29.08 -0.16
CA ARG A 296 -1.31 -30.55 -0.04
C ARG A 296 0.09 -31.05 0.37
N LEU A 297 1.07 -30.16 0.58
CA LEU A 297 2.43 -30.55 0.91
C LEU A 297 2.61 -30.88 2.42
N PRO A 298 3.40 -31.91 2.76
CA PRO A 298 3.84 -32.18 4.13
C PRO A 298 4.49 -30.95 4.80
N VAL A 299 4.21 -30.74 6.09
CA VAL A 299 4.71 -29.59 6.88
C VAL A 299 6.25 -29.48 6.83
N SER A 300 6.96 -30.61 6.90
CA SER A 300 8.44 -30.63 6.85
C SER A 300 9.02 -30.14 5.53
N LEU A 301 8.38 -30.47 4.40
CA LEU A 301 8.79 -29.99 3.08
C LEU A 301 8.55 -28.48 2.93
N GLN A 302 7.52 -27.95 3.58
CA GLN A 302 7.25 -26.52 3.58
C GLN A 302 8.25 -25.73 4.42
N VAL A 303 8.64 -26.23 5.61
CA VAL A 303 9.65 -25.55 6.45
C VAL A 303 11.00 -25.48 5.74
N ASN A 304 11.48 -26.59 5.16
CA ASN A 304 12.71 -26.60 4.38
C ASN A 304 12.67 -25.61 3.20
N SER A 305 11.49 -25.45 2.57
CA SER A 305 11.32 -24.50 1.47
C SER A 305 11.38 -23.03 1.93
N LEU A 306 10.88 -22.73 3.13
CA LEU A 306 10.96 -21.38 3.73
C LEU A 306 12.38 -21.06 4.17
N GLU A 307 13.11 -22.03 4.75
CA GLU A 307 14.52 -21.87 5.13
C GLU A 307 15.43 -21.68 3.91
N ALA A 308 15.19 -22.43 2.85
CA ALA A 308 15.87 -22.24 1.56
C ALA A 308 15.56 -20.85 0.98
N ALA A 309 14.30 -20.42 1.04
CA ALA A 309 13.90 -19.08 0.61
C ALA A 309 14.63 -18.00 1.41
N LEU A 310 14.71 -18.14 2.74
CA LEU A 310 15.36 -17.17 3.61
C LEU A 310 16.86 -17.09 3.33
N THR A 311 17.54 -18.23 3.22
CA THR A 311 18.97 -18.29 2.88
C THR A 311 19.27 -17.57 1.55
N LEU A 312 18.42 -17.77 0.54
CA LEU A 312 18.56 -17.11 -0.75
C LEU A 312 18.28 -15.61 -0.68
N ALA A 313 17.34 -15.17 0.15
CA ALA A 313 17.07 -13.74 0.38
C ALA A 313 18.23 -13.08 1.14
N GLU A 314 18.83 -13.74 2.11
CA GLU A 314 20.03 -13.27 2.81
C GLU A 314 21.23 -13.16 1.86
N SER A 315 21.40 -14.15 0.97
CA SER A 315 22.40 -14.07 -0.11
C SER A 315 22.14 -12.91 -1.07
N CYS A 316 20.88 -12.58 -1.37
CA CYS A 316 20.53 -11.40 -2.16
C CYS A 316 21.03 -10.12 -1.50
N CYS A 317 20.74 -9.92 -0.21
CA CYS A 317 21.21 -8.76 0.54
C CYS A 317 22.74 -8.65 0.55
N ALA A 318 23.43 -9.77 0.83
CA ALA A 318 24.89 -9.80 0.86
C ALA A 318 25.51 -9.39 -0.49
N LYS A 319 24.91 -9.81 -1.62
CA LYS A 319 25.37 -9.42 -2.96
C LYS A 319 25.17 -7.94 -3.25
N PHE A 320 24.07 -7.34 -2.81
CA PHE A 320 23.86 -5.90 -2.97
C PHE A 320 24.84 -5.05 -2.16
N GLU A 321 25.39 -5.59 -1.07
CA GLU A 321 26.40 -4.92 -0.25
C GLU A 321 27.82 -4.99 -0.83
N GLU A 322 28.03 -5.79 -1.87
CA GLU A 322 29.34 -5.89 -2.51
C GLU A 322 29.70 -4.59 -3.24
N PRO A 323 30.91 -4.03 -3.02
CA PRO A 323 31.30 -2.77 -3.64
C PRO A 323 31.49 -2.94 -5.15
N ALA A 324 30.94 -2.04 -5.96
CA ALA A 324 31.17 -1.97 -7.41
C ALA A 324 32.08 -0.79 -7.73
N VAL A 325 33.07 -0.97 -8.62
CA VAL A 325 33.98 0.12 -9.01
C VAL A 325 33.51 0.89 -10.25
N ASN A 326 32.56 0.32 -11.00
CA ASN A 326 32.01 0.94 -12.20
C ASN A 326 30.54 0.54 -12.43
N PHE A 327 29.93 1.18 -13.43
CA PHE A 327 28.52 1.02 -13.74
C PHE A 327 28.14 -0.40 -14.19
N GLN A 328 29.02 -1.07 -14.96
CA GLN A 328 28.75 -2.44 -15.43
C GLN A 328 28.85 -3.43 -14.28
N GLU A 329 29.82 -3.28 -13.38
CA GLU A 329 29.91 -4.11 -12.18
C GLU A 329 28.72 -3.93 -11.24
N LEU A 330 28.19 -2.70 -11.14
CA LEU A 330 26.98 -2.44 -10.36
C LEU A 330 25.77 -3.16 -10.95
N GLU A 331 25.62 -3.12 -12.29
CA GLU A 331 24.59 -3.86 -13.01
C GLU A 331 24.72 -5.37 -12.77
N ASP A 332 25.89 -5.94 -13.04
CA ASP A 332 26.13 -7.38 -12.93
C ASP A 332 25.87 -7.90 -11.51
N LYS A 333 26.32 -7.16 -10.48
CA LYS A 333 26.11 -7.53 -9.06
C LYS A 333 24.65 -7.41 -8.64
N ALA A 334 23.99 -6.34 -9.05
CA ALA A 334 22.57 -6.15 -8.76
C ALA A 334 21.71 -7.22 -9.44
N ASP A 335 22.03 -7.59 -10.69
CA ASP A 335 21.38 -8.69 -11.40
C ASP A 335 21.62 -10.04 -10.71
N ASP A 336 22.85 -10.30 -10.27
CA ASP A 336 23.19 -11.49 -9.50
C ASP A 336 22.44 -11.56 -8.16
N ALA A 337 22.24 -10.41 -7.50
CA ALA A 337 21.45 -10.29 -6.29
C ALA A 337 19.96 -10.57 -6.56
N LEU A 338 19.40 -9.99 -7.62
CA LEU A 338 18.03 -10.25 -8.05
C LEU A 338 17.82 -11.70 -8.52
N GLY A 339 18.87 -12.35 -9.03
CA GLY A 339 18.89 -13.79 -9.29
C GLY A 339 18.69 -14.61 -8.01
N SER A 340 19.37 -14.25 -6.92
CA SER A 340 19.17 -14.87 -5.60
C SER A 340 17.75 -14.61 -5.06
N LEU A 341 17.23 -13.38 -5.18
CA LEU A 341 15.85 -13.05 -4.81
C LEU A 341 14.85 -13.90 -5.61
N THR A 342 15.06 -14.03 -6.92
CA THR A 342 14.23 -14.86 -7.80
C THR A 342 14.21 -16.32 -7.33
N GLY A 343 15.36 -16.86 -6.93
CA GLY A 343 15.44 -18.19 -6.31
C GLY A 343 14.63 -18.27 -5.00
N SER A 344 14.76 -17.25 -4.15
CA SER A 344 14.02 -17.16 -2.88
C SER A 344 12.50 -17.20 -3.10
N VAL A 345 11.96 -16.30 -3.91
CA VAL A 345 10.50 -16.19 -4.10
C VAL A 345 9.90 -17.42 -4.77
N ARG A 346 10.67 -18.13 -5.60
CA ARG A 346 10.23 -19.39 -6.22
C ARG A 346 10.24 -20.57 -5.28
N SER A 347 10.96 -20.47 -4.17
CA SER A 347 10.98 -21.52 -3.14
C SER A 347 9.68 -21.58 -2.34
N ILE A 348 8.81 -20.55 -2.44
CA ILE A 348 7.51 -20.49 -1.77
C ILE A 348 6.35 -20.38 -2.77
N PRO A 349 5.13 -20.83 -2.42
CA PRO A 349 3.97 -20.72 -3.31
C PRO A 349 3.57 -19.25 -3.57
N ARG A 350 2.86 -19.00 -4.68
CA ARG A 350 2.23 -17.69 -4.98
C ARG A 350 1.02 -17.46 -4.09
N ALA A 351 0.65 -16.20 -3.89
CA ALA A 351 -0.61 -15.86 -3.23
C ALA A 351 -1.84 -16.22 -4.08
N SER A 352 -1.76 -16.08 -5.41
CA SER A 352 -2.87 -16.37 -6.31
C SER A 352 -2.96 -17.85 -6.69
N SER A 353 -4.19 -18.37 -6.70
CA SER A 353 -4.54 -19.70 -7.21
C SER A 353 -4.76 -19.75 -8.72
N TYR A 354 -4.74 -18.60 -9.41
CA TYR A 354 -4.87 -18.48 -10.88
C TYR A 354 -3.57 -18.85 -11.62
N THR A 355 -2.77 -19.77 -11.09
CA THR A 355 -1.69 -20.35 -11.86
C THR A 355 -2.30 -21.31 -12.88
N GLY A 356 -1.92 -21.15 -14.16
CA GLY A 356 -2.33 -22.11 -15.17
C GLY A 356 -1.85 -23.52 -14.79
N ARG A 357 -2.40 -24.57 -15.39
CA ARG A 357 -1.89 -25.96 -15.18
C ARG A 357 -0.42 -26.16 -15.60
N GLY A 358 0.25 -25.13 -16.13
CA GLY A 358 1.63 -25.16 -16.59
C GLY A 358 2.61 -24.53 -15.61
N VAL A 359 3.90 -24.69 -15.90
CA VAL A 359 4.97 -23.96 -15.21
C VAL A 359 4.82 -22.48 -15.54
N ASP A 360 4.68 -21.64 -14.51
CA ASP A 360 4.58 -20.19 -14.70
C ASP A 360 5.86 -19.65 -15.37
N PRO A 361 5.74 -18.75 -16.36
CA PRO A 361 6.91 -18.11 -16.96
C PRO A 361 7.63 -17.31 -15.89
N SER A 362 8.93 -17.51 -15.86
CA SER A 362 9.78 -17.16 -14.74
C SER A 362 10.83 -16.13 -15.15
N THR A 363 11.11 -16.02 -16.44
CA THR A 363 12.00 -15.02 -17.04
C THR A 363 11.23 -14.14 -18.04
N SER A 364 11.77 -12.96 -18.34
CA SER A 364 11.24 -12.11 -19.42
C SER A 364 11.20 -12.85 -20.76
N ALA A 365 12.19 -13.71 -21.04
CA ALA A 365 12.20 -14.54 -22.24
C ALA A 365 11.06 -15.57 -22.26
N GLU A 366 10.85 -16.30 -21.17
CA GLU A 366 9.73 -17.25 -21.05
C GLU A 366 8.38 -16.55 -21.17
N LEU A 367 8.23 -15.38 -20.52
CA LEU A 367 7.00 -14.59 -20.61
C LEU A 367 6.75 -14.10 -22.05
N LYS A 368 7.80 -13.67 -22.77
CA LYS A 368 7.70 -13.31 -24.19
C LYS A 368 7.29 -14.51 -25.06
N VAL A 369 7.79 -15.71 -24.77
CA VAL A 369 7.37 -16.93 -25.48
C VAL A 369 5.89 -17.24 -25.21
N VAL A 370 5.46 -17.19 -23.94
CA VAL A 370 4.06 -17.39 -23.57
C VAL A 370 3.16 -16.35 -24.25
N ALA A 371 3.52 -15.07 -24.17
CA ALA A 371 2.79 -13.98 -24.82
C ALA A 371 2.70 -14.19 -26.33
N SER A 372 3.82 -14.53 -26.98
CA SER A 372 3.86 -14.79 -28.43
C SER A 372 2.97 -15.98 -28.81
N CYS A 373 2.97 -17.05 -28.02
CA CYS A 373 2.10 -18.21 -28.23
C CYS A 373 0.62 -17.86 -28.08
N VAL A 374 0.24 -17.10 -27.04
CA VAL A 374 -1.13 -16.66 -26.81
C VAL A 374 -1.61 -15.77 -27.95
N ILE A 375 -0.82 -14.75 -28.31
CA ILE A 375 -1.13 -13.83 -29.40
C ILE A 375 -1.26 -14.60 -30.73
N LYS A 376 -0.28 -15.44 -31.08
CA LYS A 376 -0.31 -16.21 -32.33
C LYS A 376 -1.56 -17.09 -32.42
N LYS A 377 -1.95 -17.75 -31.32
CA LYS A 377 -3.16 -18.57 -31.26
C LYS A 377 -4.43 -17.75 -31.52
N GLU A 378 -4.55 -16.59 -30.90
CA GLU A 378 -5.72 -15.71 -31.05
C GLU A 378 -5.85 -15.17 -32.49
N TYR A 379 -4.75 -14.69 -33.06
CA TYR A 379 -4.73 -14.19 -34.44
C TYR A 379 -5.02 -15.30 -35.46
N MET A 380 -4.49 -16.51 -35.26
CA MET A 380 -4.83 -17.66 -36.11
C MET A 380 -6.32 -18.04 -36.02
N GLY A 381 -6.92 -17.92 -34.83
CA GLY A 381 -8.36 -18.10 -34.65
C GLY A 381 -9.20 -17.09 -35.44
N CYS A 382 -8.74 -15.84 -35.53
CA CYS A 382 -9.41 -14.82 -36.33
C CYS A 382 -9.31 -15.07 -37.83
N LEU A 383 -8.16 -15.56 -38.30
CA LEU A 383 -7.94 -15.87 -39.73
C LEU A 383 -8.74 -17.08 -40.24
N THR A 384 -9.13 -17.97 -39.34
CA THR A 384 -9.81 -19.24 -39.68
C THR A 384 -11.32 -19.20 -39.51
N LYS A 385 -11.90 -18.13 -38.92
CA LYS A 385 -13.36 -17.95 -38.86
C LYS A 385 -13.90 -17.71 -40.27
N PRO A 386 -14.79 -18.58 -40.79
CA PRO A 386 -15.39 -18.37 -42.10
C PRO A 386 -16.13 -17.03 -42.08
N LYS A 387 -15.86 -16.20 -43.09
CA LYS A 387 -16.66 -14.98 -43.33
C LYS A 387 -18.08 -15.45 -43.56
N HIS A 388 -18.95 -15.31 -42.56
CA HIS A 388 -20.38 -15.46 -42.78
C HIS A 388 -20.77 -14.40 -43.81
N GLN A 389 -21.02 -14.87 -45.05
CA GLN A 389 -21.62 -14.08 -46.11
C GLN A 389 -23.07 -13.84 -45.67
N ASN A 390 -23.35 -12.61 -45.25
CA ASN A 390 -24.71 -12.08 -45.22
C ASN A 390 -25.09 -11.58 -46.60
#